data_AF-A0A0H1R4L5-F1
#
_entry.id   AF-A0A0H1R4L5-F1
#
_cell.length_a   1.000
_cell.length_b   1.000
_cell.length_c   1.000
_cell.angle_alpha   90.00
_cell.angle_beta   90.00
_cell.angle_gamma   90.00
#
_symmetry.space_group_name_H-M   'P 1'
#
loop_
_entity.id
_entity.type
_entity.pdbx_description
1 polymer ?
#
loop_
_entity_poly.entity_id
_entity_poly.type
_entity_poly.pdbx_seq_one_letter_code
_entity_poly.pdbx_strand_id
1 'polypeptide(L)' 'MTDPHHLQETDLVEHNGYQIRLSPSGLEWMVFVALPKQRPTLIMAPDREAALAKAYEWIEAQRRSEKDAQ' A
#
# COMPACT_ATOMS: atom_id res chain seq x y z
N MET A 1 31.24 -6.03 -10.13
CA MET A 1 30.00 -6.71 -10.54
C MET A 1 28.95 -6.31 -9.53
N THR A 2 28.31 -5.16 -9.75
CA THR A 2 27.24 -4.64 -8.89
C THR A 2 25.94 -5.04 -9.56
N ASP A 3 25.21 -5.95 -8.94
CA ASP A 3 23.91 -6.39 -9.41
C ASP A 3 22.93 -5.19 -9.38
N PRO A 4 22.36 -4.76 -10.51
CA PRO A 4 21.41 -3.65 -10.54
C PRO A 4 20.00 -4.06 -10.07
N HIS A 5 19.82 -5.28 -9.56
CA HIS A 5 18.56 -5.82 -9.04
C HIS A 5 18.52 -5.88 -7.51
N HIS A 6 19.19 -4.94 -6.82
CA HIS A 6 18.66 -4.41 -5.55
C HIS A 6 17.36 -3.61 -5.80
N LEU A 7 16.45 -4.16 -6.61
CA LEU A 7 15.03 -3.88 -6.53
C LEU A 7 14.65 -4.39 -5.15
N GLN A 8 14.55 -3.46 -4.19
CA GLN A 8 13.77 -3.68 -2.98
C GLN A 8 12.53 -4.45 -3.42
N GLU A 9 12.37 -5.70 -2.99
CA GLU A 9 11.22 -6.55 -3.28
C GLU A 9 9.98 -5.76 -2.86
N THR A 10 9.47 -4.98 -3.80
CA THR A 10 8.36 -4.09 -3.59
C THR A 10 7.18 -4.92 -4.00
N ASP A 11 6.60 -5.60 -3.02
CA ASP A 11 5.40 -6.40 -3.22
C ASP A 11 4.33 -5.46 -3.77
N LEU A 12 3.98 -5.62 -5.04
CA LEU A 12 2.90 -4.88 -5.68
C LEU A 12 1.67 -5.78 -5.66
N VAL A 13 0.68 -5.40 -4.87
CA VAL A 13 -0.59 -6.10 -4.76
C VAL A 13 -1.68 -5.21 -5.34
N GLU A 14 -2.44 -5.74 -6.30
CA GLU A 14 -3.62 -5.04 -6.83
C GLU A 14 -4.87 -5.52 -6.09
N HIS A 15 -5.66 -4.57 -5.58
CA HIS A 15 -6.87 -4.88 -4.82
C HIS A 15 -7.98 -3.87 -5.13
N ASN A 16 -9.09 -4.33 -5.72
CA ASN A 16 -10.25 -3.49 -6.05
C ASN A 16 -9.90 -2.25 -6.90
N GLY A 17 -8.90 -2.35 -7.77
CA GLY A 17 -8.40 -1.24 -8.60
C GLY A 17 -7.36 -0.35 -7.92
N TYR A 18 -7.14 -0.52 -6.61
CA TYR A 18 -6.05 0.11 -5.87
C TYR A 18 -4.75 -0.68 -6.07
N GLN A 19 -3.66 0.04 -6.22
CA GLN A 19 -2.31 -0.49 -6.25
C GLN A 19 -1.69 -0.31 -4.87
N ILE A 20 -1.33 -1.41 -4.23
CA ILE A 20 -0.69 -1.44 -2.91
C ILE A 20 0.77 -1.81 -3.14
N ARG A 21 1.68 -0.90 -2.80
CA ARG A 21 3.14 -1.15 -2.84
C ARG A 21 3.65 -1.28 -1.43
N LEU A 22 4.25 -2.41 -1.11
CA LEU A 22 4.88 -2.64 0.19
C LEU A 22 6.39 -2.53 0.06
N SER A 23 7.01 -1.73 0.93
CA SER A 23 8.46 -1.59 0.99
C SER A 23 8.93 -1.67 2.44
N PRO A 24 9.96 -2.47 2.74
CA PRO A 24 10.58 -2.43 4.06
C PRO A 24 11.30 -1.09 4.25
N SER A 25 11.15 -0.49 5.42
CA SER A 25 11.77 0.79 5.81
C SER A 25 12.38 0.67 7.21
N GLY A 26 13.57 0.09 7.28
CA GLY A 26 14.28 -0.11 8.55
C GLY A 26 13.59 -1.14 9.43
N LEU A 27 13.03 -0.69 10.56
CA LEU A 27 12.31 -1.53 11.52
C LEU A 27 10.79 -1.58 11.26
N GLU A 28 10.31 -0.87 10.26
CA GLU A 28 8.90 -0.79 9.91
C GLU A 28 8.67 -1.16 8.44
N TRP A 29 7.42 -1.43 8.11
CA TRP A 29 6.92 -1.62 6.77
C TRP A 29 6.13 -0.39 6.33
N MET A 30 6.47 0.11 5.15
CA MET A 30 5.75 1.19 4.48
C MET A 30 4.85 0.61 3.41
N VAL A 31 3.62 1.12 3.36
CA VAL A 31 2.64 0.74 2.35
C VAL A 31 2.11 1.97 1.66
N PHE A 32 2.26 2.01 0.34
CA PHE A 32 1.66 3.02 -0.51
C PHE A 32 0.43 2.46 -1.17
N VAL A 33 -0.72 3.00 -0.84
CA VAL A 33 -2.00 2.67 -1.48
C VAL A 33 -2.34 3.77 -2.47
N ALA A 34 -2.39 3.45 -3.76
CA ALA A 34 -2.68 4.40 -4.82
C ALA A 34 -3.89 3.94 -5.64
N LEU A 35 -4.80 4.86 -5.92
CA LEU A 35 -5.82 4.67 -6.95
C LEU A 35 -5.49 5.61 -8.13
N PRO A 36 -5.63 5.18 -9.39
CA PRO A 36 -5.38 6.05 -10.53
C PRO A 36 -6.16 7.35 -10.41
N LYS A 37 -5.47 8.49 -10.57
CA LYS A 37 -6.02 9.85 -10.46
C LYS A 37 -6.41 10.32 -9.04
N GLN A 38 -6.11 9.54 -8.00
CA GLN A 38 -6.21 9.98 -6.62
C GLN A 38 -4.83 10.17 -5.99
N ARG A 39 -4.77 10.94 -4.89
CA ARG A 39 -3.54 11.06 -4.11
C ARG A 39 -3.27 9.74 -3.40
N PRO A 40 -2.04 9.22 -3.49
CA PRO A 40 -1.67 8.02 -2.77
C PRO A 40 -1.66 8.27 -1.26
N THR A 41 -2.01 7.24 -0.51
CA THR A 41 -1.94 7.20 0.95
C THR A 41 -0.74 6.38 1.38
N LEU A 42 0.04 6.91 2.33
CA LEU A 42 1.13 6.20 2.97
C LEU A 42 0.67 5.67 4.33
N ILE A 43 0.91 4.40 4.59
CA ILE A 43 0.63 3.72 5.86
C ILE A 43 1.93 3.11 6.37
N MET A 44 2.18 3.22 7.67
CA MET A 44 3.32 2.60 8.36
C MET A 44 2.83 1.58 9.39
N ALA A 45 3.54 0.46 9.50
CA ALA A 45 3.27 -0.58 10.48
C ALA A 45 4.55 -1.34 10.84
N PRO A 46 4.61 -1.99 12.02
CA PRO A 46 5.81 -2.68 12.47
C PRO A 46 6.17 -3.91 11.62
N ASP A 47 5.19 -4.54 10.98
CA ASP A 47 5.38 -5.75 10.17
C ASP A 47 4.55 -5.73 8.88
N ARG A 48 4.93 -6.57 7.91
CA ARG A 48 4.32 -6.65 6.58
C ARG A 48 2.82 -6.95 6.65
N GLU A 49 2.42 -7.85 7.54
CA GLU A 49 1.04 -8.33 7.64
C GLU A 49 0.13 -7.24 8.22
N ALA A 50 0.57 -6.55 9.27
CA ALA A 50 -0.11 -5.40 9.84
C ALA A 50 -0.21 -4.24 8.85
N ALA A 51 0.84 -3.99 8.06
CA ALA A 51 0.85 -2.94 7.05
C ALA A 51 -0.17 -3.24 5.93
N LEU A 52 -0.23 -4.50 5.50
CA LEU A 52 -1.17 -4.96 4.50
C LEU A 52 -2.62 -4.96 5.01
N ALA A 53 -2.86 -5.42 6.24
CA ALA A 53 -4.18 -5.40 6.86
C ALA A 53 -4.74 -3.97 6.94
N LYS A 54 -3.93 -3.02 7.43
CA LYS A 54 -4.31 -1.60 7.47
C LYS A 54 -4.60 -1.02 6.08
N ALA A 55 -3.85 -1.44 5.06
CA ALA A 55 -4.10 -1.01 3.68
C ALA A 55 -5.45 -1.51 3.17
N TYR A 56 -5.81 -2.77 3.43
CA TYR A 56 -7.12 -3.29 3.08
C TYR A 56 -8.26 -2.57 3.81
N GLU A 57 -8.13 -2.38 5.13
CA GLU A 57 -9.13 -1.64 5.92
C GLU A 57 -9.32 -0.21 5.40
N TRP A 58 -8.23 0.47 5.05
CA TRP A 58 -8.28 1.82 4.48
C TRP A 58 -9.00 1.83 3.13
N ILE A 59 -8.72 0.87 2.24
CA ILE A 59 -9.41 0.76 0.94
C ILE A 59 -10.90 0.54 1.14
N GLU A 60 -11.30 -0.35 2.06
CA GLU A 60 -12.70 -0.59 2.36
C GLU A 60 -13.40 0.65 2.93
N ALA A 61 -12.74 1.38 3.83
CA ALA A 61 -13.26 2.63 4.37
C ALA A 61 -13.43 3.69 3.28
N GLN A 62 -12.42 3.87 2.42
CA GLN A 62 -12.45 4.81 1.30
C GLN A 62 -13.61 4.51 0.36
N ARG A 63 -13.81 3.24 0.01
CA ARG A 63 -14.93 2.80 -0.84
C ARG A 63 -16.30 3.04 -0.21
N ARG A 64 -16.42 2.95 1.12
CA ARG A 64 -17.69 3.28 1.81
C ARG A 64 -17.92 4.80 1.76
N SER A 65 -16.90 5.60 2.05
CA SER A 65 -17.00 7.06 1.96
C SER A 65 -17.32 7.56 0.55
N GLU A 66 -16.76 6.95 -0.49
CA GLU A 66 -17.09 7.29 -1.89
C GLU A 66 -18.53 6.90 -2.27
N LYS A 67 -19.10 5.86 -1.67
CA LYS A 67 -20.50 5.46 -1.88
C LYS A 67 -21.49 6.36 -1.15
N ASP A 68 -21.15 6.84 0.03
CA ASP A 68 -21.99 7.77 0.81
C ASP A 68 -21.99 9.20 0.24
N ALA A 69 -21.00 9.54 -0.59
CA ALA A 69 -20.91 10.84 -1.26
C ALA A 69 -21.70 10.90 -2.58
N GLN A 70 -22.40 9.83 -2.97
CA GLN A 70 -23.15 9.68 -4.23
C GLN A 70 -24.66 9.64 -3.97
#